data_AF-A0A8T4D8A1-F1
#
_entry.id   AF-A0A8T4D8A1-F1
#
_cell.length_a   1.000
_cell.length_b   1.000
_cell.length_c   1.000
_cell.angle_alpha   90.00
_cell.angle_beta   90.00
_cell.angle_gamma   90.00
#
_symmetry.space_group_name_H-M   'P 1'
#
loop_
_entity.id
_entity.type
_entity.pdbx_description
1 polymer ?
#
loop_
_entity_poly.entity_id
_entity_poly.type
_entity_poly.pdbx_seq_one_letter_code
_entity_poly.pdbx_strand_id
1 'polypeptide(L)'
;MYQTLVQTVVPVFSIILLGYVIGKVRKIEVQTFTDLIVYVAAPCLIFASVSRSDINLTDFTTLAGAALAVILSMMTASFLILKLFGSEKTGLYLPLVFGNTSYLGYPVALFAFGMDGLS
;
A
#
# COMPACT_ATOMS: atom_id res chain seq x y z
N MET A 1 7.90 -20.67 -3.24
CA MET A 1 6.80 -19.76 -3.68
C MET A 1 5.54 -19.93 -2.82
N TYR A 2 4.90 -21.09 -2.73
CA TYR A 2 3.73 -21.29 -1.85
C TYR A 2 4.01 -21.04 -0.36
N GLN A 3 5.14 -21.56 0.13
CA GLN A 3 5.57 -21.40 1.53
C GLN A 3 5.83 -19.93 1.90
N THR A 4 6.41 -19.16 0.97
CA THR A 4 6.66 -17.72 1.08
C THR A 4 5.36 -16.93 1.14
N LEU A 5 4.36 -17.29 0.31
CA LEU A 5 3.04 -16.67 0.34
C LEU A 5 2.34 -16.89 1.68
N VAL A 6 2.36 -18.11 2.22
CA VAL A 6 1.76 -18.39 3.53
C VAL A 6 2.46 -17.62 4.64
N GLN A 7 3.79 -17.57 4.64
CA GLN A 7 4.58 -16.82 5.63
C GLN A 7 4.42 -15.30 5.53
N THR A 8 4.00 -14.78 4.39
CA THR A 8 3.77 -13.34 4.18
C THR A 8 2.32 -12.94 4.45
N VAL A 9 1.37 -13.71 3.93
CA VAL A 9 -0.07 -13.40 3.96
C VAL A 9 -0.66 -13.65 5.34
N VAL A 10 -0.33 -14.79 5.98
CA VAL A 10 -0.92 -15.16 7.28
C VAL A 10 -0.63 -14.11 8.37
N PRO A 11 0.60 -13.59 8.54
CA PRO A 11 0.85 -12.55 9.54
C PRO A 11 0.07 -11.26 9.26
N VAL A 12 0.01 -10.82 8.01
CA VAL A 12 -0.72 -9.61 7.60
C VAL A 12 -2.20 -9.72 7.98
N PHE A 13 -2.84 -10.82 7.57
CA PHE A 13 -4.26 -11.04 7.87
C PHE A 13 -4.51 -11.27 9.38
N SER A 14 -3.54 -11.84 10.10
CA SER A 14 -3.63 -11.98 11.56
C SER A 14 -3.63 -10.63 12.27
N ILE A 15 -2.78 -9.69 11.85
CA ILE A 15 -2.75 -8.32 12.38
C ILE A 15 -4.06 -7.59 12.05
N ILE A 16 -4.58 -7.73 10.83
CA ILE A 16 -5.86 -7.15 10.41
C ILE A 16 -7.01 -7.69 11.27
N LEU A 17 -7.04 -9.01 11.50
CA LEU A 17 -8.07 -9.66 12.32
C LEU A 17 -8.01 -9.17 13.77
N LEU A 18 -6.80 -9.06 14.35
CA LEU A 18 -6.59 -8.50 15.68
C LEU A 18 -7.11 -7.07 15.77
N GLY A 19 -6.74 -6.21 14.82
CA GLY A 19 -7.23 -4.83 14.73
C GLY A 19 -8.75 -4.77 14.65
N TYR A 20 -9.36 -5.64 13.83
CA TYR A 20 -10.82 -5.74 13.71
C TYR A 20 -11.49 -6.15 15.03
N VAL A 21 -10.99 -7.20 15.70
CA VAL A 21 -11.54 -7.68 16.97
C VAL A 21 -11.45 -6.59 18.04
N ILE A 22 -10.29 -5.94 18.18
CA ILE A 22 -10.09 -4.86 19.15
C ILE A 22 -11.01 -3.68 18.81
N GLY A 23 -11.07 -3.26 17.55
CA GLY A 23 -11.94 -2.17 17.10
C GLY A 23 -13.41 -2.45 17.41
N LYS A 24 -13.85 -3.70 17.23
CA LYS A 24 -15.21 -4.13 17.54
C LYS A 24 -15.50 -4.17 19.04
N VAL A 25 -14.57 -4.68 19.86
CA VAL A 25 -14.73 -4.78 21.33
C VAL A 25 -14.70 -3.42 21.99
N ARG A 26 -13.79 -2.54 21.56
CA ARG A 26 -13.56 -1.21 22.15
C ARG A 26 -14.36 -0.10 21.47
N LYS A 27 -15.15 -0.40 20.42
CA LYS A 27 -15.89 0.57 19.59
C LYS A 27 -15.01 1.73 19.12
N ILE A 28 -13.82 1.40 18.65
CA ILE A 28 -12.85 2.39 18.20
C ILE A 28 -13.32 2.98 16.87
N GLU A 29 -13.22 4.30 16.76
CA GLU A 29 -13.49 5.01 15.52
C GLU A 29 -12.29 4.90 14.56
N VAL A 30 -12.50 4.27 13.41
CA VAL A 30 -11.45 3.99 12.42
C VAL A 30 -10.92 5.29 11.78
N GLN A 31 -11.74 6.34 11.73
CA GLN A 31 -11.35 7.64 11.17
C GLN A 31 -10.19 8.26 11.96
N THR A 32 -10.20 8.20 13.30
CA THR A 32 -9.11 8.75 14.13
C THR A 32 -7.74 8.15 13.80
N PHE A 33 -7.70 6.84 13.57
CA PHE A 33 -6.47 6.16 13.17
C PHE A 33 -6.06 6.50 11.73
N THR A 34 -7.04 6.63 10.83
CA THR A 34 -6.78 7.04 9.45
C THR A 34 -6.18 8.44 9.41
N ASP A 35 -6.72 9.38 10.17
CA ASP A 35 -6.22 10.75 10.27
C ASP A 35 -4.82 10.78 10.87
N LEU A 36 -4.57 10.03 11.93
CA LEU A 36 -3.22 9.89 12.51
C LEU A 36 -2.22 9.38 11.46
N ILE A 37 -2.63 8.42 10.63
CA ILE A 37 -1.75 7.83 9.63
C ILE A 37 -1.49 8.82 8.49
N VAL A 38 -2.53 9.49 7.98
CA VAL A 38 -2.42 10.42 6.86
C VAL A 38 -1.66 11.69 7.26
N TYR A 39 -1.96 12.27 8.43
CA TYR A 39 -1.41 13.55 8.85
C TYR A 39 -0.11 13.46 9.64
N VAL A 40 0.22 12.31 10.24
CA VAL A 40 1.42 12.15 11.07
C VAL A 40 2.31 11.01 10.60
N ALA A 41 1.79 9.78 10.57
CA ALA A 41 2.66 8.62 10.32
C ALA A 41 3.24 8.61 8.90
N ALA A 42 2.43 8.95 7.89
CA ALA A 42 2.86 9.01 6.49
C ALA A 42 3.96 10.06 6.24
N PRO A 43 3.82 11.34 6.64
CA PRO A 43 4.90 12.31 6.47
C PRO A 43 6.15 11.95 7.29
N CYS A 44 5.99 11.43 8.51
CA CYS A 44 7.12 10.92 9.29
C CYS A 44 7.84 9.76 8.60
N LEU A 45 7.11 8.84 7.99
CA LEU A 45 7.68 7.71 7.24
C LEU A 45 8.43 8.20 6.00
N ILE A 46 7.86 9.14 5.25
CA ILE A 46 8.54 9.75 4.09
C ILE A 46 9.85 10.40 4.54
N PHE A 47 9.83 11.20 5.61
CA PHE A 47 11.03 11.82 6.15
C PHE A 47 12.06 10.78 6.64
N ALA A 48 11.62 9.76 7.37
CA ALA A 48 12.47 8.69 7.86
C ALA A 48 13.10 7.87 6.71
N SER A 49 12.36 7.66 5.62
CA SER A 49 12.86 7.01 4.41
C SER A 49 13.93 7.87 3.75
N VAL A 50 13.63 9.13 3.45
CA VAL A 50 14.56 10.04 2.75
C VAL A 50 15.83 10.30 3.58
N SER A 51 15.71 10.42 4.89
CA SER A 51 16.86 10.70 5.77
C SER A 51 17.80 9.52 5.98
N ARG A 52 17.34 8.28 5.75
CA ARG A 52 18.14 7.04 5.91
C ARG A 52 18.67 6.50 4.59
N SER A 53 18.09 6.91 3.47
CA SER A 53 18.52 6.43 2.16
C SER A 53 19.78 7.17 1.70
N ASP A 54 20.83 6.41 1.39
CA ASP A 54 21.95 6.87 0.57
C ASP A 54 21.46 6.93 -0.89
N ILE A 55 20.66 7.94 -1.23
CA ILE A 55 19.98 8.01 -2.52
C ILE A 55 20.99 8.30 -3.62
N ASN A 56 21.39 7.27 -4.36
CA ASN A 56 21.99 7.45 -5.68
C ASN A 56 20.90 7.91 -6.66
N LEU A 57 21.15 9.02 -7.37
CA LEU A 57 20.20 9.61 -8.33
C LEU A 57 19.71 8.60 -9.38
N THR A 58 20.55 7.64 -9.77
CA THR A 58 20.20 6.59 -10.73
C THR A 58 19.18 5.60 -10.16
N ASP A 59 19.33 5.18 -8.90
CA ASP A 59 18.40 4.24 -8.26
C ASP A 59 17.04 4.92 -8.00
N PHE A 60 17.07 6.19 -7.58
CA PHE A 60 15.87 6.99 -7.40
C PHE A 60 15.07 7.15 -8.70
N THR A 61 15.73 7.51 -9.79
CA THR A 61 15.05 7.68 -11.09
C THR A 61 14.49 6.38 -11.62
N THR A 62 15.18 5.26 -11.39
CA THR A 62 14.69 3.92 -11.73
C THR A 62 13.45 3.57 -10.92
N LEU A 63 13.48 3.76 -9.60
CA LEU A 63 12.35 3.49 -8.71
C LEU A 63 11.15 4.39 -9.04
N ALA A 64 11.38 5.69 -9.21
CA ALA A 64 10.34 6.65 -9.58
C ALA A 64 9.73 6.32 -10.96
N GLY A 65 10.55 5.92 -11.93
CA GLY A 65 10.10 5.46 -13.24
C GLY A 65 9.25 4.20 -13.15
N ALA A 66 9.67 3.21 -12.35
CA ALA A 66 8.91 1.99 -12.12
C ALA A 66 7.56 2.28 -11.43
N ALA A 67 7.56 3.13 -10.39
CA ALA A 67 6.34 3.55 -9.71
C ALA A 67 5.36 4.27 -10.66
N LEU A 68 5.86 5.21 -11.47
CA LEU A 68 5.06 5.90 -12.48
C LEU A 68 4.50 4.92 -13.52
N ALA A 69 5.31 3.98 -14.02
CA ALA A 69 4.87 2.98 -14.98
C ALA A 69 3.73 2.11 -14.40
N VAL A 70 3.86 1.68 -13.15
CA VAL A 70 2.81 0.92 -12.45
C VAL A 70 1.54 1.77 -12.33
N ILE A 71 1.63 3.01 -11.85
CA ILE A 71 0.48 3.91 -11.70
C ILE A 71 -0.22 4.11 -13.04
N LEU A 72 0.51 4.43 -14.11
CA LEU A 72 -0.06 4.64 -15.45
C LEU A 72 -0.69 3.37 -16.03
N SER A 73 -0.07 2.21 -15.79
CA SER A 73 -0.62 0.92 -16.20
C SER A 73 -1.94 0.61 -15.49
N MET A 74 -2.00 0.82 -14.18
CA MET A 74 -3.22 0.64 -13.38
C MET A 74 -4.28 1.67 -13.75
N MET A 75 -3.89 2.92 -14.03
CA MET A 75 -4.77 3.98 -14.50
C MET A 75 -5.45 3.62 -15.82
N THR A 76 -4.68 3.10 -16.77
CA THR A 76 -5.17 2.66 -18.08
C THR A 76 -6.02 1.40 -17.97
N ALA A 77 -5.56 0.39 -17.22
CA ALA A 77 -6.30 -0.85 -17.00
C ALA A 77 -7.64 -0.59 -16.32
N SER A 78 -7.66 0.23 -15.26
CA SER A 78 -8.88 0.61 -14.54
C SER A 78 -9.86 1.34 -15.44
N PHE A 79 -9.38 2.26 -16.27
CA PHE A 79 -10.21 2.97 -17.24
C PHE A 79 -10.83 2.01 -18.26
N LEU A 80 -10.04 1.09 -18.83
CA LEU A 80 -10.53 0.10 -19.79
C LEU A 80 -11.56 -0.84 -19.16
N ILE A 81 -11.31 -1.33 -17.95
CA ILE A 81 -12.24 -2.19 -17.21
C ILE A 81 -13.56 -1.45 -16.97
N LEU A 82 -13.52 -0.23 -16.43
CA LEU A 82 -14.75 0.52 -16.15
C LEU A 82 -15.54 0.83 -17.43
N LYS A 83 -14.83 1.13 -18.53
CA LYS A 83 -15.44 1.35 -19.84
C LYS A 83 -16.12 0.09 -20.39
N LEU A 84 -15.48 -1.09 -20.26
CA LEU A 84 -16.04 -2.36 -20.72
C LEU A 84 -17.28 -2.80 -19.93
N PHE A 85 -17.28 -2.55 -18.61
CA PHE A 85 -18.40 -2.90 -17.74
C PHE A 85 -19.48 -1.82 -17.65
N GLY A 86 -19.41 -0.77 -18.47
CA GLY A 86 -20.42 0.29 -18.54
C GLY A 86 -20.65 1.02 -17.22
N SER A 87 -19.67 1.01 -16.32
CA SER A 87 -19.84 1.56 -14.98
C SER A 87 -19.50 3.04 -14.98
N GLU A 88 -20.53 3.89 -14.88
CA GLU A 88 -20.38 5.35 -14.62
C GLU A 88 -19.87 5.66 -13.20
N LYS A 89 -19.43 4.64 -12.45
CA LYS A 89 -19.01 4.77 -11.06
C LYS A 89 -17.59 5.34 -10.98
N THR A 90 -17.47 6.66 -11.14
CA THR A 90 -16.25 7.44 -10.92
C THR A 90 -15.59 7.14 -9.57
N GLY A 91 -16.39 6.78 -8.55
CA GLY A 91 -15.91 6.43 -7.21
C GLY A 91 -15.07 5.14 -7.12
N LEU A 92 -15.15 4.22 -8.10
CA LEU A 92 -14.34 3.00 -8.12
C LEU A 92 -12.98 3.20 -8.78
N TYR A 93 -12.80 4.28 -9.53
CA TYR A 93 -11.57 4.53 -10.26
C TYR A 93 -10.37 4.70 -9.34
N LEU A 94 -10.50 5.57 -8.33
CA LEU A 94 -9.39 5.88 -7.43
C LEU A 94 -8.89 4.67 -6.62
N PRO A 95 -9.77 3.82 -6.03
CA PRO A 95 -9.35 2.59 -5.37
C PRO A 95 -8.72 1.55 -6.31
N LEU A 96 -9.12 1.50 -7.58
CA LEU A 96 -8.54 0.58 -8.56
C LEU A 96 -7.12 1.01 -8.98
N VAL A 97 -6.86 2.33 -9.06
CA VAL A 97 -5.55 2.85 -9.45
C VAL A 97 -4.54 2.79 -8.31
N PHE A 98 -4.91 3.21 -7.10
CA PHE A 98 -3.97 3.34 -5.99
C PHE A 98 -3.93 2.15 -5.04
N GLY A 99 -4.93 1.27 -5.09
CA GLY A 99 -5.02 0.08 -4.25
C GLY A 99 -4.87 0.40 -2.75
N ASN A 100 -4.75 -0.64 -1.94
CA ASN A 100 -4.30 -0.49 -0.55
C ASN A 100 -2.79 -0.77 -0.45
N THR A 101 -2.00 -0.13 -1.31
CA THR A 101 -0.58 -0.44 -1.46
C THR A 101 0.22 -0.03 -0.22
N SER A 102 -0.18 1.04 0.47
CA SER A 102 0.50 1.45 1.71
C SER A 102 0.15 0.56 2.91
N TYR A 103 -1.11 0.15 3.10
CA TYR A 103 -1.46 -0.68 4.28
C TYR A 103 -1.30 -2.18 4.04
N LEU A 104 -1.52 -2.68 2.81
CA LEU A 104 -1.30 -4.10 2.48
C LEU A 104 0.04 -4.33 1.79
N GLY A 105 0.45 -3.47 0.86
CA GLY A 105 1.69 -3.65 0.10
C GLY A 105 2.94 -3.54 0.96
N TYR A 106 3.01 -2.56 1.87
CA TYR A 106 4.17 -2.39 2.76
C TYR A 106 4.45 -3.64 3.63
N PRO A 107 3.51 -4.18 4.43
CA PRO A 107 3.81 -5.34 5.25
C PRO A 107 4.01 -6.60 4.40
N VAL A 108 3.34 -6.74 3.25
CA VAL A 108 3.59 -7.85 2.32
C VAL A 108 5.01 -7.79 1.76
N ALA A 109 5.49 -6.61 1.35
CA ALA A 109 6.86 -6.43 0.89
C ALA A 109 7.87 -6.75 1.99
N LEU A 110 7.64 -6.24 3.21
CA LEU A 110 8.49 -6.49 4.38
C LEU A 110 8.56 -7.98 4.74
N PHE A 111 7.42 -8.69 4.80
CA PHE A 111 7.42 -10.10 5.18
C PHE A 111 7.92 -11.03 4.08
N ALA A 112 7.77 -10.65 2.80
CA ALA A 112 8.23 -11.46 1.67
C ALA A 112 9.73 -11.26 1.37
N PHE A 113 10.22 -10.03 1.48
CA PHE A 113 11.54 -9.62 1.00
C PHE A 113 12.44 -8.99 2.09
N GLY A 114 11.94 -8.85 3.32
CA GLY A 114 12.68 -8.21 4.41
C GLY A 114 12.88 -6.71 4.17
N MET A 115 13.92 -6.15 4.79
CA MET A 115 14.28 -4.75 4.62
C MET A 115 14.74 -4.43 3.19
N ASP A 116 15.31 -5.41 2.49
CA ASP A 116 15.76 -5.26 1.09
C ASP A 116 14.58 -4.99 0.15
N GLY A 117 13.37 -5.48 0.47
CA GLY A 117 12.15 -5.17 -0.28
C GLY A 117 11.59 -3.77 -0.05
N LEU A 118 12.17 -3.02 0.89
CA LEU A 118 11.82 -1.64 1.21
C LEU A 118 12.95 -0.65 0.87
N SER A 119 14.03 -1.14 0.26
CA SER A 119 15.24 -0.38 -0.07
C SER A 119 15.20 0.14 -1.51
#